data_AF-A0A255H2C4-F1
#
_entry.id   AF-A0A255H2C4-F1
#
_cell.length_a   1.000
_cell.length_b   1.000
_cell.length_c   1.000
_cell.angle_alpha   90.00
_cell.angle_beta   90.00
_cell.angle_gamma   90.00
#
_symmetry.space_group_name_H-M   'P 1'
#
loop_
_entity.id
_entity.type
_entity.pdbx_description
1 polymer ?
#
loop_
_entity_poly.entity_id
_entity_poly.type
_entity_poly.pdbx_seq_one_letter_code
_entity_poly.pdbx_strand_id
1 'polypeptide(L)'
;MSTPGLEPQQQSAALPAAGIAAIAVVVGSPVLLAFVLVVALVVGLTLQPPAAPPAGTCGVGALEVPERARPWMQKAAQVSGLPEGYLAAIAKQESSFDPNNFTNDSNGGTWGLFQINRAEWSRFFPTGDNPGGTPHGITDPMIHAEVGGRYLKDRLENVRRMQAKNPSAAYAKISDLDALVIAHNAGEGNLQKYPAIPSITKGYLENMHKWFRPGPCEGRAGGAGGIKPASGKVVSPIPEGVSGVIMSARYGRYPSGGPHWGVDLAKGGAGAWTFQSVCDGTVIAVKINQAYANSNGPGGSTNYLWVDCGNSVYMGYAHWYAKDLNPELKEGVRIGAGTPIAPQGNQGNSSGAHLHFQVSTSGSMAYGSSTTTDPVAYLAGLGIQLPAASY
;
A
#
# COMPACT_ATOMS: atom_id res chain seq x y z
N MET A 1 32.23 28.68 -65.84
CA MET A 1 31.56 27.68 -66.70
C MET A 1 31.56 26.36 -65.97
N SER A 2 30.38 25.73 -65.88
CA SER A 2 30.14 24.30 -65.68
C SER A 2 30.41 23.66 -64.30
N THR A 3 29.39 23.73 -63.43
CA THR A 3 28.59 22.63 -62.79
C THR A 3 29.14 21.19 -62.71
N PRO A 4 28.55 20.25 -61.92
CA PRO A 4 27.46 20.37 -60.92
C PRO A 4 27.73 19.64 -59.59
N GLY A 5 26.83 19.84 -58.61
CA GLY A 5 26.74 19.04 -57.39
C GLY A 5 25.96 17.73 -57.53
N LEU A 6 26.01 16.92 -56.48
CA LEU A 6 25.05 15.88 -56.08
C LEU A 6 25.37 15.41 -54.64
N GLU A 7 24.41 15.57 -53.74
CA GLU A 7 24.26 14.85 -52.45
C GLU A 7 23.39 13.59 -52.69
N PRO A 8 23.14 12.69 -51.71
CA PRO A 8 24.07 11.95 -50.83
C PRO A 8 23.74 10.43 -50.83
N GLN A 9 24.58 9.58 -50.22
CA GLN A 9 24.12 8.28 -49.66
C GLN A 9 24.93 7.86 -48.42
N GLN A 10 24.21 7.16 -47.55
CA GLN A 10 24.49 6.78 -46.16
C GLN A 10 25.30 5.47 -46.02
N GLN A 11 25.84 5.29 -44.80
CA GLN A 11 26.35 4.07 -44.14
C GLN A 11 27.77 3.59 -44.50
N SER A 12 28.72 3.66 -43.56
CA SER A 12 28.93 2.62 -42.52
C SER A 12 30.24 2.83 -41.74
N ALA A 13 30.23 2.37 -40.49
CA ALA A 13 31.35 1.85 -39.68
C ALA A 13 32.44 2.78 -39.09
N ALA A 14 32.37 2.90 -37.75
CA ALA A 14 33.41 2.68 -36.72
C ALA A 14 34.82 3.30 -36.86
N LEU A 15 35.23 4.05 -35.82
CA LEU A 15 36.62 4.39 -35.49
C LEU A 15 36.83 4.37 -33.95
N PRO A 16 38.08 4.21 -33.46
CA PRO A 16 38.42 3.35 -32.33
C PRO A 16 38.76 4.12 -31.03
N ALA A 17 38.75 3.37 -29.92
CA ALA A 17 39.23 3.81 -28.62
C ALA A 17 40.76 3.82 -28.56
N ALA A 18 41.35 4.96 -28.18
CA ALA A 18 42.72 5.06 -27.73
C ALA A 18 42.72 5.63 -26.31
N GLY A 19 43.23 4.84 -25.36
CA GLY A 19 43.33 5.17 -23.95
C GLY A 19 44.48 6.12 -23.63
N ILE A 20 44.30 6.94 -22.61
CA ILE A 20 45.37 7.70 -21.95
C ILE A 20 45.64 7.02 -20.61
N ALA A 21 46.86 6.50 -20.44
CA ALA A 21 47.36 6.02 -19.17
C ALA A 21 48.01 7.18 -18.40
N ALA A 22 47.51 7.48 -17.20
CA ALA A 22 48.17 8.37 -16.25
C ALA A 22 48.92 7.50 -15.21
N ILE A 23 50.24 7.65 -15.14
CA ILE A 23 51.07 7.03 -14.11
C ILE A 23 51.11 7.98 -12.91
N ALA A 24 50.54 7.55 -11.78
CA ALA A 24 50.74 8.17 -10.48
C ALA A 24 51.61 7.26 -9.61
N VAL A 25 52.81 7.73 -9.27
CA VAL A 25 53.72 7.07 -8.33
C VAL A 25 53.27 7.43 -6.91
N VAL A 26 52.78 6.45 -6.14
CA VAL A 26 52.47 6.61 -4.71
C VAL A 26 53.55 5.89 -3.90
N VAL A 27 54.35 6.67 -3.18
CA VAL A 27 55.30 6.16 -2.17
C VAL A 27 54.49 5.76 -0.93
N GLY A 28 54.41 4.46 -0.66
CA GLY A 28 53.58 3.89 0.40
C GLY A 28 54.24 3.95 1.78
N SER A 29 53.49 4.47 2.76
CA SER A 29 53.78 4.26 4.19
C SER A 29 52.89 3.10 4.69
N PRO A 30 53.45 2.04 5.31
CA PRO A 30 52.74 0.76 5.55
C PRO A 30 51.52 0.86 6.48
N VAL A 31 51.33 1.98 7.18
CA VAL A 31 50.21 2.21 8.10
C VAL A 31 48.91 2.57 7.36
N LEU A 32 48.97 3.16 6.16
CA LEU A 32 47.75 3.54 5.41
C LEU A 32 47.10 2.35 4.70
N LEU A 33 47.86 1.33 4.30
CA LEU A 33 47.31 0.18 3.56
C LEU A 33 46.46 -0.74 4.47
N ALA A 34 46.84 -0.86 5.75
CA ALA A 34 46.09 -1.66 6.71
C ALA A 34 44.74 -1.04 7.07
N PHE A 35 44.63 0.30 7.11
CA PHE A 35 43.38 0.99 7.41
C PHE A 35 42.39 0.93 6.24
N VAL A 36 42.88 0.99 5.00
CA VAL A 36 42.03 0.87 3.79
C VAL A 36 41.46 -0.54 3.63
N LEU A 37 42.21 -1.59 3.99
CA LEU A 37 41.72 -2.98 3.94
C LEU A 37 40.72 -3.31 5.07
N VAL A 38 40.88 -2.77 6.28
CA VAL A 38 39.92 -2.98 7.38
C VAL A 38 38.64 -2.17 7.16
N VAL A 39 38.72 -0.96 6.61
CA VAL A 39 37.52 -0.19 6.21
C VAL A 39 36.80 -0.86 5.03
N ALA A 40 37.51 -1.45 4.06
CA ALA A 40 36.89 -2.22 2.99
C ALA A 40 36.19 -3.50 3.49
N LEU A 41 36.69 -4.14 4.56
CA LEU A 41 36.04 -5.31 5.16
C LEU A 41 34.80 -4.93 6.01
N VAL A 42 34.82 -3.78 6.69
CA VAL A 42 33.67 -3.28 7.50
C VAL A 42 32.59 -2.61 6.62
N VAL A 43 32.97 -2.00 5.49
CA VAL A 43 32.03 -1.45 4.50
C VAL A 43 31.49 -2.54 3.56
N GLY A 44 32.25 -3.62 3.32
CA GLY A 44 31.80 -4.78 2.54
C GLY A 44 30.78 -5.68 3.25
N LEU A 45 30.65 -5.58 4.58
CA LEU A 45 29.69 -6.34 5.38
C LEU A 45 28.35 -5.62 5.64
N THR A 46 28.19 -4.37 5.16
CA THR A 46 26.95 -3.59 5.38
C THR A 46 26.23 -3.14 4.11
N LEU A 47 26.70 -3.58 2.94
CA LEU A 47 25.99 -3.40 1.66
C LEU A 47 25.44 -4.75 1.16
N GLN A 48 24.65 -5.43 1.99
CA GLN A 48 23.57 -6.21 1.39
C GLN A 48 22.54 -5.17 0.92
N PRO A 49 22.26 -5.05 -0.40
CA PRO A 49 21.11 -4.26 -0.82
C PRO A 49 19.90 -4.78 -0.03
N PRO A 50 19.03 -3.91 0.50
CA PRO A 50 17.81 -4.37 1.13
C PRO A 50 17.14 -5.33 0.15
N ALA A 51 16.80 -6.53 0.63
CA ALA A 51 16.08 -7.51 -0.17
C ALA A 51 14.95 -6.76 -0.87
N ALA A 52 14.87 -6.89 -2.19
CA ALA A 52 13.81 -6.25 -2.97
C ALA A 52 12.49 -6.54 -2.25
N PRO A 53 11.61 -5.54 -2.05
CA PRO A 53 10.29 -5.79 -1.50
C PRO A 53 9.68 -6.94 -2.30
N PRO A 54 9.11 -7.97 -1.66
CA PRO A 54 8.70 -9.17 -2.34
C PRO A 54 7.80 -8.75 -3.50
N ALA A 55 8.16 -9.19 -4.71
CA ALA A 55 7.41 -8.88 -5.92
C ALA A 55 5.93 -9.10 -5.60
N GLY A 56 5.12 -8.06 -5.79
CA GLY A 56 3.67 -8.21 -5.69
C GLY A 56 3.29 -9.39 -6.58
N THR A 57 2.58 -10.35 -6.03
CA THR A 57 2.00 -11.39 -6.87
C THR A 57 0.84 -10.74 -7.61
N CYS A 58 0.96 -10.58 -8.92
CA CYS A 58 -0.01 -9.89 -9.77
C CYS A 58 -0.67 -10.86 -10.76
N GLY A 59 -1.78 -10.43 -11.36
CA GLY A 59 -2.48 -11.20 -12.39
C GLY A 59 -3.91 -10.75 -12.61
N VAL A 60 -4.59 -11.44 -13.51
CA VAL A 60 -5.96 -11.13 -13.95
C VAL A 60 -6.88 -12.28 -13.54
N GLY A 61 -7.99 -11.94 -12.89
CA GLY A 61 -9.08 -12.88 -12.64
C GLY A 61 -10.00 -13.00 -13.85
N ALA A 62 -10.41 -14.21 -14.19
CA ALA A 62 -11.39 -14.52 -15.23
C ALA A 62 -12.78 -14.85 -14.65
N LEU A 63 -12.90 -14.88 -13.31
CA LEU A 63 -14.13 -15.21 -12.62
C LEU A 63 -15.08 -14.01 -12.55
N GLU A 64 -16.35 -14.23 -12.88
CA GLU A 64 -17.41 -13.30 -12.56
C GLU A 64 -17.73 -13.36 -11.06
N VAL A 65 -17.35 -12.31 -10.33
CA VAL A 65 -17.61 -12.20 -8.89
C VAL A 65 -19.03 -11.70 -8.66
N PRO A 66 -19.87 -12.41 -7.86
CA PRO A 66 -21.20 -11.95 -7.50
C PRO A 66 -21.14 -10.54 -6.89
N GLU A 67 -22.08 -9.67 -7.22
CA GLU A 67 -22.07 -8.26 -6.74
C GLU A 67 -21.94 -8.16 -5.22
N ARG A 68 -22.67 -9.00 -4.48
CA ARG A 68 -22.58 -9.08 -3.01
C ARG A 68 -21.18 -9.40 -2.50
N ALA A 69 -20.38 -10.14 -3.27
CA ALA A 69 -19.07 -10.61 -2.88
C ALA A 69 -17.92 -9.69 -3.27
N ARG A 70 -18.14 -8.75 -4.21
CA ARG A 70 -17.15 -7.74 -4.61
C ARG A 70 -16.55 -6.98 -3.41
N PRO A 71 -17.34 -6.39 -2.50
CA PRO A 71 -16.76 -5.65 -1.37
C PRO A 71 -15.96 -6.55 -0.42
N TRP A 72 -16.32 -7.84 -0.31
CA TRP A 72 -15.58 -8.80 0.51
C TRP A 72 -14.21 -9.11 -0.12
N MET A 73 -14.18 -9.36 -1.43
CA MET A 73 -12.93 -9.63 -2.14
C MET A 73 -12.01 -8.42 -2.16
N GLN A 74 -12.57 -7.21 -2.31
CA GLN A 74 -11.81 -5.96 -2.18
C GLN A 74 -11.19 -5.80 -0.80
N LYS A 75 -11.95 -6.07 0.27
CA LYS A 75 -11.45 -6.00 1.64
C LYS A 75 -10.34 -7.03 1.89
N ALA A 76 -10.52 -8.26 1.43
CA ALA A 76 -9.50 -9.30 1.55
C ALA A 76 -8.24 -8.94 0.75
N ALA A 77 -8.38 -8.42 -0.46
CA ALA A 77 -7.27 -7.98 -1.32
C ALA A 77 -6.48 -6.86 -0.69
N GLN A 78 -7.19 -5.87 -0.14
CA GLN A 78 -6.62 -4.76 0.57
C GLN A 78 -5.74 -5.21 1.73
N VAL A 79 -6.26 -6.07 2.61
CA VAL A 79 -5.58 -6.44 3.85
C VAL A 79 -4.42 -7.41 3.58
N SER A 80 -4.58 -8.26 2.56
CA SER A 80 -3.57 -9.26 2.22
C SER A 80 -2.46 -8.75 1.31
N GLY A 81 -2.74 -7.77 0.45
CA GLY A 81 -1.89 -7.41 -0.68
C GLY A 81 -1.94 -8.41 -1.85
N LEU A 82 -2.81 -9.43 -1.78
CA LEU A 82 -3.03 -10.39 -2.87
C LEU A 82 -3.98 -9.83 -3.93
N PRO A 83 -3.91 -10.32 -5.19
CA PRO A 83 -4.85 -9.92 -6.23
C PRO A 83 -6.29 -10.25 -5.85
N GLU A 84 -7.21 -9.31 -6.04
CA GLU A 84 -8.65 -9.51 -5.81
C GLU A 84 -9.18 -10.72 -6.60
N GLY A 85 -8.79 -10.85 -7.87
CA GLY A 85 -9.19 -12.00 -8.70
C GLY A 85 -8.65 -13.34 -8.20
N TYR A 86 -7.48 -13.35 -7.55
CA TYR A 86 -6.92 -14.55 -6.94
C TYR A 86 -7.70 -14.93 -5.68
N LEU A 87 -8.03 -13.96 -4.82
CA LEU A 87 -8.86 -14.18 -3.64
C LEU A 87 -10.28 -14.60 -4.00
N ALA A 88 -10.84 -14.05 -5.07
CA ALA A 88 -12.11 -14.48 -5.62
C ALA A 88 -12.09 -15.94 -6.08
N ALA A 89 -10.97 -16.39 -6.67
CA ALA A 89 -10.80 -17.79 -7.05
C ALA A 89 -10.72 -18.71 -5.82
N ILE A 90 -10.02 -18.31 -4.74
CA ILE A 90 -10.05 -19.04 -3.45
C ILE A 90 -11.48 -19.08 -2.92
N ALA A 91 -12.16 -17.94 -2.77
CA ALA A 91 -13.51 -17.92 -2.21
C ALA A 91 -14.54 -18.71 -3.06
N LYS A 92 -14.33 -18.75 -4.38
CA LYS A 92 -15.12 -19.61 -5.27
C LYS A 92 -14.89 -21.08 -4.98
N GLN A 93 -13.63 -21.50 -4.84
CA GLN A 93 -13.26 -22.88 -4.57
C GLN A 93 -13.71 -23.35 -3.18
N GLU A 94 -13.58 -22.48 -2.17
CA GLU A 94 -13.82 -22.81 -0.76
C GLU A 94 -15.31 -22.81 -0.39
N SER A 95 -16.08 -21.84 -0.87
CA SER A 95 -17.49 -21.72 -0.45
C SER A 95 -18.45 -21.26 -1.52
N SER A 96 -18.00 -21.06 -2.77
CA SER A 96 -18.79 -20.37 -3.79
C SER A 96 -19.35 -19.03 -3.29
N PHE A 97 -18.54 -18.28 -2.53
CA PHE A 97 -18.91 -17.01 -1.91
C PHE A 97 -20.05 -17.11 -0.88
N ASP A 98 -20.25 -18.26 -0.25
CA ASP A 98 -21.18 -18.39 0.87
C ASP A 98 -20.45 -18.11 2.20
N PRO A 99 -20.78 -17.01 2.91
CA PRO A 99 -20.17 -16.71 4.20
C PRO A 99 -20.67 -17.60 5.34
N ASN A 100 -21.77 -18.34 5.14
CA ASN A 100 -22.31 -19.26 6.13
C ASN A 100 -21.83 -20.71 5.93
N ASN A 101 -21.03 -20.97 4.89
CA ASN A 101 -20.56 -22.33 4.60
C ASN A 101 -19.76 -22.86 5.78
N PHE A 102 -20.11 -24.06 6.25
CA PHE A 102 -19.46 -24.73 7.36
C PHE A 102 -19.18 -26.17 7.00
N THR A 103 -17.93 -26.58 7.21
CA THR A 103 -17.51 -27.98 7.08
C THR A 103 -16.98 -28.45 8.42
N ASN A 104 -17.53 -29.55 8.93
CA ASN A 104 -17.03 -30.17 10.15
C ASN A 104 -15.75 -30.97 9.84
N ASP A 105 -14.70 -30.79 10.64
CA ASP A 105 -13.43 -31.49 10.50
C ASP A 105 -12.81 -31.83 11.86
N SER A 106 -11.67 -32.53 11.85
CA SER A 106 -10.97 -32.94 13.07
C SER A 106 -10.41 -31.76 13.89
N ASN A 107 -10.38 -30.54 13.34
CA ASN A 107 -9.86 -29.33 13.98
C ASN A 107 -10.97 -28.45 14.57
N GLY A 108 -12.20 -28.98 14.65
CA GLY A 108 -13.35 -28.27 15.17
C GLY A 108 -14.10 -27.46 14.11
N GLY A 109 -13.77 -27.64 12.83
CA GLY A 109 -14.49 -27.13 11.67
C GLY A 109 -13.80 -25.96 10.94
N THR A 110 -14.31 -25.68 9.75
CA THR A 110 -13.90 -24.58 8.85
C THR A 110 -15.13 -23.79 8.40
N TRP A 111 -14.97 -22.47 8.26
CA TRP A 111 -16.11 -21.57 8.00
C TRP A 111 -15.84 -20.55 6.89
N GLY A 112 -16.94 -20.09 6.31
CA GLY A 112 -17.03 -18.83 5.58
C GLY A 112 -16.28 -18.82 4.26
N LEU A 113 -15.97 -17.60 3.80
CA LEU A 113 -15.49 -17.33 2.45
C LEU A 113 -14.21 -18.08 2.10
N PHE A 114 -13.31 -18.27 3.07
CA PHE A 114 -12.01 -18.91 2.85
C PHE A 114 -11.82 -20.19 3.68
N GLN A 115 -12.92 -20.79 4.15
CA GLN A 115 -12.91 -22.03 4.96
C GLN A 115 -11.82 -22.03 6.05
N ILE A 116 -11.76 -20.94 6.84
CA ILE A 116 -10.74 -20.77 7.89
C ILE A 116 -11.12 -21.64 9.09
N ASN A 117 -10.16 -22.42 9.59
CA ASN A 117 -10.39 -23.25 10.77
C ASN A 117 -10.42 -22.44 12.07
N ARG A 118 -10.97 -23.02 13.13
CA ARG A 118 -11.09 -22.36 14.44
C ARG A 118 -9.77 -21.84 14.99
N ALA A 119 -8.71 -22.65 14.97
CA ALA A 119 -7.43 -22.29 15.56
C ALA A 119 -6.80 -21.07 14.86
N GLU A 120 -6.87 -21.04 13.53
CA GLU A 120 -6.41 -19.89 12.75
C GLU A 120 -7.32 -18.69 12.97
N TRP A 121 -8.64 -18.88 13.03
CA TRP A 121 -9.55 -17.78 13.35
C TRP A 121 -9.24 -17.13 14.69
N SER A 122 -9.08 -17.91 15.76
CA SER A 122 -8.74 -17.40 17.09
C SER A 122 -7.36 -16.73 17.13
N ARG A 123 -6.42 -17.12 16.25
CA ARG A 123 -5.11 -16.46 16.11
C ARG A 123 -5.22 -15.06 15.51
N PHE A 124 -6.07 -14.86 14.50
CA PHE A 124 -6.20 -13.58 13.79
C PHE A 124 -7.37 -12.71 14.28
N PHE A 125 -8.25 -13.27 15.11
CA PHE A 125 -9.41 -12.61 15.71
C PHE A 125 -9.73 -13.19 17.11
N PRO A 126 -8.83 -13.00 18.10
CA PRO A 126 -8.93 -13.64 19.42
C PRO A 126 -10.17 -13.20 20.22
N THR A 127 -10.67 -11.99 19.98
CA THR A 127 -11.92 -11.49 20.60
C THR A 127 -13.17 -12.22 20.11
N GLY A 128 -13.06 -13.00 19.03
CA GLY A 128 -14.16 -13.79 18.49
C GLY A 128 -14.16 -15.25 18.92
N ASP A 129 -13.31 -15.64 19.88
CA ASP A 129 -13.27 -17.03 20.34
C ASP A 129 -14.60 -17.44 20.99
N ASN A 130 -15.07 -18.64 20.65
CA ASN A 130 -16.30 -19.22 21.20
C ASN A 130 -16.13 -20.75 21.28
N PRO A 131 -15.50 -21.29 22.34
CA PRO A 131 -15.12 -22.70 22.42
C PRO A 131 -16.30 -23.69 22.28
N GLY A 132 -17.51 -23.26 22.64
CA GLY A 132 -18.72 -24.10 22.63
C GLY A 132 -19.58 -24.00 21.36
N GLY A 133 -19.19 -23.20 20.37
CA GLY A 133 -20.02 -22.97 19.18
C GLY A 133 -19.30 -22.26 18.04
N THR A 134 -20.06 -21.72 17.09
CA THR A 134 -19.50 -20.94 15.97
C THR A 134 -18.71 -19.74 16.49
N PRO A 135 -17.43 -19.56 16.10
CA PRO A 135 -16.66 -18.37 16.47
C PRO A 135 -17.38 -17.07 16.08
N HIS A 136 -17.34 -16.07 16.94
CA HIS A 136 -18.02 -14.81 16.67
C HIS A 136 -17.38 -14.09 15.46
N GLY A 137 -18.24 -13.55 14.59
CA GLY A 137 -17.84 -12.83 13.38
C GLY A 137 -17.33 -13.72 12.23
N ILE A 138 -17.16 -15.03 12.43
CA ILE A 138 -16.61 -15.91 11.38
C ILE A 138 -17.54 -16.10 10.20
N THR A 139 -18.84 -15.91 10.37
CA THR A 139 -19.83 -15.95 9.29
C THR A 139 -20.27 -14.56 8.83
N ASP A 140 -19.76 -13.49 9.46
CA ASP A 140 -19.92 -12.14 8.91
C ASP A 140 -18.97 -12.00 7.71
N PRO A 141 -19.48 -11.77 6.49
CA PRO A 141 -18.63 -11.81 5.31
C PRO A 141 -17.55 -10.72 5.28
N MET A 142 -17.78 -9.57 5.91
CA MET A 142 -16.82 -8.46 5.90
C MET A 142 -15.73 -8.68 6.93
N ILE A 143 -16.10 -9.14 8.13
CA ILE A 143 -15.14 -9.56 9.16
C ILE A 143 -14.33 -10.76 8.64
N HIS A 144 -14.99 -11.74 8.02
CA HIS A 144 -14.32 -12.90 7.44
C HIS A 144 -13.35 -12.52 6.32
N ALA A 145 -13.74 -11.62 5.44
CA ALA A 145 -12.86 -11.10 4.40
C ALA A 145 -11.62 -10.40 4.97
N GLU A 146 -11.79 -9.56 5.99
CA GLU A 146 -10.70 -8.85 6.66
C GLU A 146 -9.73 -9.81 7.37
N VAL A 147 -10.26 -10.69 8.23
CA VAL A 147 -9.49 -11.66 9.01
C VAL A 147 -8.81 -12.66 8.07
N GLY A 148 -9.54 -13.16 7.07
CA GLY A 148 -9.01 -14.05 6.04
C GLY A 148 -7.92 -13.42 5.19
N GLY A 149 -8.03 -12.13 4.87
CA GLY A 149 -6.96 -11.38 4.23
C GLY A 149 -5.66 -11.38 5.06
N ARG A 150 -5.74 -11.14 6.38
CA ARG A 150 -4.55 -11.21 7.26
C ARG A 150 -3.97 -12.61 7.32
N TYR A 151 -4.83 -13.63 7.45
CA TYR A 151 -4.43 -15.03 7.48
C TYR A 151 -3.68 -15.45 6.21
N LEU A 152 -4.22 -15.12 5.02
CA LEU A 152 -3.60 -15.47 3.75
C LEU A 152 -2.28 -14.72 3.52
N LYS A 153 -2.15 -13.49 4.01
CA LYS A 153 -0.89 -12.75 4.00
C LYS A 153 0.18 -13.40 4.86
N ASP A 154 -0.14 -13.72 6.11
CA ASP A 154 0.81 -14.39 7.02
C ASP A 154 1.27 -15.73 6.44
N ARG A 155 0.34 -16.49 5.86
CA ARG A 155 0.65 -17.77 5.21
C ARG A 155 1.53 -17.58 3.98
N LEU A 156 1.30 -16.56 3.16
CA LEU A 156 2.15 -16.22 2.02
C LEU A 156 3.58 -15.86 2.48
N GLU A 157 3.71 -15.05 3.52
CA GLU A 157 5.01 -14.71 4.08
C GLU A 157 5.74 -15.95 4.62
N ASN A 158 5.00 -16.90 5.21
CA ASN A 158 5.56 -18.18 5.65
C ASN A 158 6.06 -19.04 4.49
N VAL A 159 5.26 -19.18 3.43
CA VAL A 159 5.63 -19.88 2.20
C VAL A 159 6.92 -19.30 1.62
N ARG A 160 7.01 -17.97 1.48
CA ARG A 160 8.21 -17.30 0.98
C ARG A 160 9.44 -17.60 1.82
N ARG A 161 9.31 -17.59 3.15
CA ARG A 161 10.41 -17.98 4.05
C ARG A 161 10.84 -19.44 3.85
N MET A 162 9.88 -20.36 3.67
CA MET A 162 10.19 -21.76 3.42
C MET A 162 10.95 -21.97 2.11
N GLN A 163 10.51 -21.32 1.03
CA GLN A 163 11.14 -21.39 -0.28
C GLN A 163 12.54 -20.77 -0.26
N ALA A 164 12.71 -19.60 0.36
CA ALA A 164 14.00 -18.94 0.52
C ALA A 164 15.00 -19.79 1.33
N LYS A 165 14.52 -20.53 2.34
CA LYS A 165 15.34 -21.45 3.14
C LYS A 165 15.75 -22.71 2.38
N ASN A 166 14.99 -23.12 1.36
CA ASN A 166 15.21 -24.36 0.62
C ASN A 166 15.16 -24.15 -0.91
N PRO A 167 16.03 -23.30 -1.49
CA PRO A 167 15.92 -22.86 -2.88
C PRO A 167 16.06 -23.99 -3.92
N SER A 168 16.67 -25.12 -3.54
CA SER A 168 16.82 -26.30 -4.42
C SER A 168 15.60 -27.22 -4.41
N ALA A 169 14.71 -27.10 -3.43
CA ALA A 169 13.53 -27.95 -3.29
C ALA A 169 12.52 -27.69 -4.41
N ALA A 170 11.78 -28.72 -4.82
CA ALA A 170 10.80 -28.60 -5.91
C ALA A 170 9.71 -27.55 -5.61
N TYR A 171 9.23 -27.47 -4.37
CA TYR A 171 8.23 -26.47 -3.95
C TYR A 171 8.77 -25.02 -3.93
N ALA A 172 10.08 -24.82 -3.95
CA ALA A 172 10.69 -23.49 -4.06
C ALA A 172 10.76 -22.99 -5.50
N LYS A 173 10.48 -23.85 -6.48
CA LYS A 173 10.52 -23.52 -7.92
C LYS A 173 9.16 -23.18 -8.51
N ILE A 174 8.08 -23.42 -7.77
CA ILE A 174 6.72 -23.02 -8.17
C ILE A 174 6.43 -21.59 -7.72
N SER A 175 5.39 -20.98 -8.31
CA SER A 175 5.00 -19.61 -7.96
C SER A 175 4.58 -19.51 -6.49
N ASP A 176 4.81 -18.33 -5.89
CA ASP A 176 4.34 -18.00 -4.54
C ASP A 176 2.83 -18.27 -4.37
N LEU A 177 2.03 -18.00 -5.41
CA LEU A 177 0.58 -18.19 -5.39
C LEU A 177 0.22 -19.68 -5.40
N ASP A 178 0.86 -20.50 -6.22
CA ASP A 178 0.61 -21.95 -6.21
C ASP A 178 1.03 -22.57 -4.88
N ALA A 179 2.17 -22.14 -4.35
CA ALA A 179 2.64 -22.59 -3.06
C ALA A 179 1.70 -22.16 -1.93
N LEU A 180 1.12 -20.95 -2.00
CA LEU A 180 0.08 -20.48 -1.09
C LEU A 180 -1.20 -21.32 -1.17
N VAL A 181 -1.69 -21.66 -2.37
CA VAL A 181 -2.86 -22.54 -2.54
C VAL A 181 -2.62 -23.90 -1.87
N ILE A 182 -1.46 -24.51 -2.14
CA ILE A 182 -1.12 -25.81 -1.54
C ILE A 182 -1.03 -25.69 -0.02
N ALA A 183 -0.37 -24.65 0.49
CA ALA A 183 -0.24 -24.43 1.92
C ALA A 183 -1.59 -24.16 2.59
N HIS A 184 -2.51 -23.44 1.93
CA HIS A 184 -3.84 -23.16 2.45
C HIS A 184 -4.70 -24.44 2.49
N ASN A 185 -4.74 -25.20 1.40
CA ASN A 185 -5.59 -26.38 1.28
C ASN A 185 -5.05 -27.61 2.03
N ALA A 186 -3.73 -27.84 1.99
CA ALA A 186 -3.12 -29.08 2.48
C ALA A 186 -2.08 -28.86 3.57
N GLY A 187 -1.79 -27.61 3.94
CA GLY A 187 -0.75 -27.27 4.91
C GLY A 187 0.66 -27.29 4.35
N GLU A 188 1.56 -26.56 5.02
CA GLU A 188 2.95 -26.37 4.66
C GLU A 188 3.75 -27.69 4.61
N GLY A 189 3.38 -28.68 5.45
CA GLY A 189 4.01 -30.00 5.43
C GLY A 189 3.73 -30.78 4.14
N ASN A 190 2.56 -30.58 3.51
CA ASN A 190 2.28 -31.16 2.19
C ASN A 190 2.90 -30.32 1.06
N LEU A 191 2.99 -29.00 1.20
CA LEU A 191 3.76 -28.16 0.28
C LEU A 191 5.20 -28.67 0.10
N GLN A 192 5.87 -29.03 1.19
CA GLN A 192 7.23 -29.57 1.14
C GLN A 192 7.37 -30.87 0.32
N LYS A 193 6.28 -31.64 0.15
CA LYS A 193 6.26 -32.89 -0.62
C LYS A 193 6.02 -32.68 -2.11
N TYR A 194 5.78 -31.45 -2.57
CA TYR A 194 5.55 -31.15 -3.98
C TYR A 194 6.67 -31.75 -4.88
N PRO A 195 6.34 -32.41 -6.01
CA PRO A 195 5.01 -32.49 -6.65
C PRO A 195 4.09 -33.61 -6.13
N ALA A 196 4.51 -34.39 -5.13
CA ALA A 196 3.72 -35.47 -4.51
C ALA A 196 2.70 -34.94 -3.48
N ILE A 197 1.77 -34.10 -3.94
CA ILE A 197 0.66 -33.55 -3.16
C ILE A 197 -0.64 -34.35 -3.35
N PRO A 198 -1.61 -34.27 -2.40
CA PRO A 198 -2.89 -34.97 -2.53
C PRO A 198 -3.64 -34.63 -3.83
N SER A 199 -4.37 -35.60 -4.39
CA SER A 199 -5.12 -35.42 -5.64
C SER A 199 -6.15 -34.30 -5.56
N ILE A 200 -6.78 -34.11 -4.39
CA ILE A 200 -7.73 -33.01 -4.17
C ILE A 200 -7.06 -31.64 -4.30
N THR A 201 -5.81 -31.50 -3.82
CA THR A 201 -5.02 -30.27 -3.91
C THR A 201 -4.56 -30.00 -5.34
N LYS A 202 -4.28 -31.06 -6.13
CA LYS A 202 -4.03 -30.91 -7.57
C LYS A 202 -5.25 -30.34 -8.30
N GLY A 203 -6.44 -30.90 -8.02
CA GLY A 203 -7.70 -30.38 -8.55
C GLY A 203 -7.98 -28.92 -8.14
N TYR A 204 -7.62 -28.55 -6.91
CA TYR A 204 -7.67 -27.16 -6.45
C TYR A 204 -6.80 -26.25 -7.34
N LEU A 205 -5.51 -26.59 -7.52
CA LEU A 205 -4.59 -25.81 -8.37
C LEU A 205 -5.11 -25.68 -9.80
N GLU A 206 -5.62 -26.76 -10.38
CA GLU A 206 -6.22 -26.73 -11.72
C GLU A 206 -7.40 -25.75 -11.81
N ASN A 207 -8.26 -25.68 -10.80
CA ASN A 207 -9.36 -24.71 -10.77
C ASN A 207 -8.85 -23.28 -10.59
N MET A 208 -7.85 -23.07 -9.74
CA MET A 208 -7.22 -21.76 -9.57
C MET A 208 -6.61 -21.26 -10.87
N HIS A 209 -5.92 -22.11 -11.63
CA HIS A 209 -5.35 -21.75 -12.94
C HIS A 209 -6.41 -21.47 -14.01
N LYS A 210 -7.62 -22.04 -13.90
CA LYS A 210 -8.75 -21.69 -14.78
C LYS A 210 -9.29 -20.29 -14.49
N TRP A 211 -9.35 -19.89 -13.22
CA TRP A 211 -10.00 -18.65 -12.80
C TRP A 211 -9.05 -17.47 -12.59
N PHE A 212 -7.76 -17.72 -12.45
CA PHE A 212 -6.76 -16.70 -12.25
C PHE A 212 -5.50 -17.00 -13.07
N ARG A 213 -5.06 -16.00 -13.82
CA ARG A 213 -3.82 -16.06 -14.60
C ARG A 213 -2.78 -15.12 -13.96
N PRO A 214 -1.67 -15.66 -13.41
CA PRO A 214 -0.55 -14.83 -12.98
C PRO A 214 -0.04 -13.99 -14.15
N GLY A 215 0.33 -12.75 -13.85
CA GLY A 215 0.80 -11.80 -14.86
C GLY A 215 1.76 -10.79 -14.22
N PRO A 216 2.50 -10.05 -15.05
CA PRO A 216 3.38 -9.02 -14.54
C PRO A 216 2.56 -7.98 -13.77
N CYS A 217 3.18 -7.36 -12.77
CA CYS A 217 2.67 -6.11 -12.19
C CYS A 217 2.88 -4.96 -13.19
N GLU A 218 2.42 -5.10 -14.43
CA GLU A 218 2.51 -4.05 -15.43
C GLU A 218 1.57 -2.91 -15.02
N GLY A 219 2.13 -1.69 -14.90
CA GLY A 219 1.38 -0.45 -14.72
C GLY A 219 0.60 -0.28 -13.42
N ARG A 220 0.64 -1.25 -12.50
CA ARG A 220 0.21 -1.06 -11.11
C ARG A 220 1.45 -0.81 -10.25
N ALA A 221 1.89 0.45 -10.24
CA ALA A 221 2.75 0.95 -9.19
C ALA A 221 2.12 0.58 -7.84
N GLY A 222 2.85 -0.18 -7.02
CA GLY A 222 2.44 -0.48 -5.66
C GLY A 222 2.19 0.84 -4.92
N GLY A 223 1.00 0.98 -4.35
CA GLY A 223 0.61 2.17 -3.59
C GLY A 223 -0.77 2.71 -3.99
N ALA A 224 -1.81 2.05 -3.50
CA ALA A 224 -3.14 2.63 -3.23
C ALA A 224 -3.99 3.26 -4.35
N GLY A 225 -3.53 3.36 -5.60
CA GLY A 225 -4.36 3.89 -6.71
C GLY A 225 -5.51 2.99 -7.20
N GLY A 226 -5.78 1.85 -6.52
CA GLY A 226 -6.82 0.91 -6.93
C GLY A 226 -8.21 1.21 -6.37
N ILE A 227 -8.28 1.85 -5.20
CA ILE A 227 -9.55 2.19 -4.54
C ILE A 227 -9.84 3.66 -4.82
N LYS A 228 -10.68 3.89 -5.82
CA LYS A 228 -11.22 5.23 -6.10
C LYS A 228 -12.27 5.59 -5.04
N PRO A 229 -12.42 6.87 -4.68
CA PRO A 229 -13.61 7.34 -4.00
C PRO A 229 -14.88 6.80 -4.65
N ALA A 230 -15.92 6.53 -3.87
CA ALA A 230 -17.22 6.17 -4.43
C ALA A 230 -17.85 7.36 -5.17
N SER A 231 -17.46 8.59 -4.82
CA SER A 231 -17.83 9.82 -5.49
C SER A 231 -16.98 10.05 -6.75
N GLY A 232 -17.65 10.25 -7.88
CA GLY A 232 -17.01 10.30 -9.21
C GLY A 232 -16.13 11.53 -9.47
N LYS A 233 -16.25 12.60 -8.66
CA LYS A 233 -15.45 13.82 -8.81
C LYS A 233 -14.35 13.87 -7.74
N VAL A 234 -13.12 14.05 -8.19
CA VAL A 234 -11.96 14.32 -7.35
C VAL A 234 -11.20 15.54 -7.86
N VAL A 235 -10.67 16.34 -6.95
CA VAL A 235 -9.88 17.55 -7.25
C VAL A 235 -8.63 17.59 -6.37
N SER A 236 -7.65 18.41 -6.75
CA SER A 236 -6.49 18.70 -5.90
C SER A 236 -6.93 19.33 -4.57
N PRO A 237 -6.26 19.06 -3.43
CA PRO A 237 -6.46 19.83 -2.20
C PRO A 237 -6.04 21.29 -2.35
N ILE A 238 -5.27 21.61 -3.41
CA ILE A 238 -4.90 22.96 -3.83
C ILE A 238 -5.93 23.43 -4.87
N PRO A 239 -6.74 24.47 -4.58
CA PRO A 239 -7.70 25.00 -5.54
C PRO A 239 -7.03 25.49 -6.84
N GLU A 240 -7.79 25.43 -7.94
CA GLU A 240 -7.36 25.99 -9.22
C GLU A 240 -7.06 27.49 -9.08
N GLY A 241 -5.97 27.95 -9.70
CA GLY A 241 -5.51 29.33 -9.59
C GLY A 241 -4.61 29.63 -8.39
N VAL A 242 -4.46 28.72 -7.42
CA VAL A 242 -3.47 28.85 -6.35
C VAL A 242 -2.11 28.33 -6.82
N SER A 243 -1.15 29.23 -6.99
CA SER A 243 0.23 28.92 -7.38
C SER A 243 1.22 29.10 -6.23
N GLY A 244 2.42 28.51 -6.36
CA GLY A 244 3.51 28.67 -5.39
C GLY A 244 3.37 27.82 -4.11
N VAL A 245 2.48 26.84 -4.09
CA VAL A 245 2.45 25.81 -3.03
C VAL A 245 3.54 24.79 -3.31
N ILE A 246 4.36 24.51 -2.29
CA ILE A 246 5.41 23.50 -2.32
C ILE A 246 5.06 22.34 -1.38
N MET A 247 5.69 21.19 -1.61
CA MET A 247 5.64 20.09 -0.65
C MET A 247 6.87 20.14 0.25
N SER A 248 6.66 20.51 1.52
CA SER A 248 7.72 20.68 2.53
C SER A 248 8.09 19.37 3.24
N ALA A 249 7.21 18.37 3.21
CA ALA A 249 7.51 17.02 3.70
C ALA A 249 6.74 15.95 2.91
N ARG A 250 7.39 14.79 2.70
CA ARG A 250 6.84 13.64 1.97
C ARG A 250 6.28 12.58 2.90
N TYR A 251 5.43 11.72 2.36
CA TYR A 251 4.96 10.51 3.02
C TYR A 251 6.12 9.54 3.35
N GLY A 252 5.91 8.73 4.39
CA GLY A 252 6.82 7.72 4.88
C GLY A 252 7.81 8.25 5.92
N ARG A 253 8.44 9.39 5.65
CA ARG A 253 9.46 9.95 6.55
C ARG A 253 9.57 11.47 6.45
N TYR A 254 9.58 12.17 7.59
CA TYR A 254 9.96 13.56 7.68
C TYR A 254 11.42 13.75 7.24
N PRO A 255 11.80 14.93 6.71
CA PRO A 255 13.20 15.28 6.46
C PRO A 255 14.09 15.15 7.70
N SER A 256 13.52 15.40 8.89
CA SER A 256 14.18 15.27 10.20
C SER A 256 14.39 13.82 10.67
N GLY A 257 13.85 12.83 9.95
CA GLY A 257 14.13 11.40 10.17
C GLY A 257 13.05 10.60 10.92
N GLY A 258 11.96 11.23 11.38
CA GLY A 258 10.79 10.55 11.99
C GLY A 258 9.75 10.08 10.97
N PRO A 259 8.80 9.18 11.33
CA PRO A 259 7.74 8.73 10.44
C PRO A 259 6.74 9.85 10.14
N HIS A 260 6.32 9.94 8.88
CA HIS A 260 5.34 10.95 8.42
C HIS A 260 4.26 10.27 7.58
N TRP A 261 3.00 10.31 8.04
CA TRP A 261 1.91 9.55 7.42
C TRP A 261 0.95 10.42 6.59
N GLY A 262 1.51 11.45 5.97
CA GLY A 262 0.82 12.35 5.05
C GLY A 262 1.82 13.10 4.17
N VAL A 263 1.38 14.19 3.56
CA VAL A 263 2.23 15.19 2.91
C VAL A 263 1.98 16.54 3.54
N ASP A 264 3.02 17.36 3.61
CA ASP A 264 2.91 18.74 4.08
C ASP A 264 2.98 19.68 2.87
N LEU A 265 1.91 20.45 2.66
CA LEU A 265 1.78 21.42 1.58
C LEU A 265 1.80 22.83 2.16
N ALA A 266 2.76 23.65 1.73
CA ALA A 266 3.03 24.95 2.34
C ALA A 266 3.16 26.05 1.30
N LYS A 267 2.71 27.26 1.66
CA LYS A 267 2.94 28.51 0.91
C LYS A 267 2.91 29.69 1.86
N GLY A 268 4.05 30.31 2.14
CA GLY A 268 4.11 31.48 3.03
C GLY A 268 3.62 31.19 4.45
N GLY A 269 3.14 32.22 5.16
CA GLY A 269 2.65 32.12 6.54
C GLY A 269 1.21 31.62 6.66
N ALA A 270 0.72 31.45 7.90
CA ALA A 270 -0.66 31.05 8.14
C ALA A 270 -1.66 32.00 7.44
N GLY A 271 -2.73 31.45 6.86
CA GLY A 271 -3.74 32.22 6.12
C GLY A 271 -3.39 32.50 4.65
N ALA A 272 -2.20 32.14 4.16
CA ALA A 272 -1.74 32.51 2.82
C ALA A 272 -2.42 31.78 1.64
N TRP A 273 -3.15 30.70 1.91
CA TRP A 273 -4.04 30.02 0.96
C TRP A 273 -5.03 29.13 1.72
N THR A 274 -6.15 28.80 1.07
CA THR A 274 -7.22 27.95 1.59
C THR A 274 -7.21 26.62 0.85
N PHE A 275 -7.14 25.52 1.59
CA PHE A 275 -7.25 24.17 1.02
C PHE A 275 -8.71 23.72 0.95
N GLN A 276 -8.96 22.75 0.07
CA GLN A 276 -10.31 22.29 -0.24
C GLN A 276 -10.44 20.77 -0.09
N SER A 277 -11.68 20.30 0.00
CA SER A 277 -11.98 18.86 -0.01
C SER A 277 -11.60 18.26 -1.37
N VAL A 278 -10.84 17.16 -1.32
CA VAL A 278 -10.39 16.42 -2.51
C VAL A 278 -11.53 15.66 -3.19
N CYS A 279 -12.56 15.25 -2.46
CA CYS A 279 -13.61 14.36 -2.95
C CYS A 279 -15.00 14.88 -2.54
N ASP A 280 -16.05 14.41 -3.22
CA ASP A 280 -17.37 14.48 -2.61
C ASP A 280 -17.42 13.44 -1.48
N GLY A 281 -18.04 13.78 -0.36
CA GLY A 281 -18.00 12.89 0.79
C GLY A 281 -18.79 13.40 1.98
N THR A 282 -18.74 12.64 3.07
CA THR A 282 -19.34 13.02 4.35
C THR A 282 -18.24 13.40 5.31
N VAL A 283 -18.36 14.54 6.00
CA VAL A 283 -17.47 14.89 7.11
C VAL A 283 -17.74 13.91 8.25
N ILE A 284 -16.74 13.10 8.60
CA ILE A 284 -16.88 12.03 9.61
C ILE A 284 -16.21 12.35 10.95
N ALA A 285 -15.32 13.35 10.98
CA ALA A 285 -14.77 13.86 12.22
C ALA A 285 -14.33 15.32 12.09
N VAL A 286 -14.59 16.13 13.12
CA VAL A 286 -14.00 17.47 13.30
C VAL A 286 -13.40 17.53 14.70
N LYS A 287 -12.12 17.17 14.82
CA LYS A 287 -11.39 17.10 16.08
C LYS A 287 -10.65 18.40 16.34
N ILE A 288 -11.11 19.15 17.34
CA ILE A 288 -10.45 20.38 17.79
C ILE A 288 -9.79 20.15 19.13
N ASN A 289 -8.49 20.43 19.23
CA ASN A 289 -7.79 20.46 20.50
C ASN A 289 -8.14 21.77 21.22
N GLN A 290 -8.90 21.72 22.31
CA GLN A 290 -9.39 22.93 22.97
C GLN A 290 -8.28 23.81 23.55
N ALA A 291 -7.18 23.23 24.04
CA ALA A 291 -6.06 23.98 24.62
C ALA A 291 -5.22 24.72 23.56
N TYR A 292 -5.13 24.14 22.36
CA TYR A 292 -4.30 24.66 21.27
C TYR A 292 -5.11 24.95 20.01
N ALA A 293 -6.40 25.23 20.14
CA ALA A 293 -7.34 25.31 19.03
C ALA A 293 -6.91 26.34 17.96
N ASN A 294 -6.24 27.41 18.41
CA ASN A 294 -5.81 28.55 17.60
C ASN A 294 -4.33 28.90 17.80
N SER A 295 -3.51 27.98 18.29
CA SER A 295 -2.10 28.20 18.61
C SER A 295 -1.24 26.99 18.29
N ASN A 296 0.07 27.19 18.23
CA ASN A 296 1.04 26.09 18.17
C ASN A 296 1.13 25.41 19.55
N GLY A 297 1.46 24.13 19.60
CA GLY A 297 1.41 23.34 20.82
C GLY A 297 2.28 22.07 20.79
N PRO A 298 2.34 21.33 21.91
CA PRO A 298 3.14 20.12 22.03
C PRO A 298 2.55 18.94 21.23
N GLY A 299 3.29 17.84 21.13
CA GLY A 299 2.85 16.61 20.44
C GLY A 299 1.42 16.18 20.80
N GLY A 300 0.62 15.79 19.79
CA GLY A 300 -0.77 15.38 19.96
C GLY A 300 -1.80 16.52 20.03
N SER A 301 -1.36 17.78 19.88
CA SER A 301 -2.24 18.96 19.93
C SER A 301 -2.93 19.34 18.61
N THR A 302 -2.90 18.48 17.59
CA THR A 302 -3.33 18.81 16.22
C THR A 302 -4.84 18.76 16.02
N ASN A 303 -5.41 19.81 15.42
CA ASN A 303 -6.76 19.82 14.89
C ASN A 303 -6.83 18.98 13.61
N TYR A 304 -7.89 18.20 13.46
CA TYR A 304 -8.10 17.32 12.31
C TYR A 304 -9.54 17.41 11.82
N LEU A 305 -9.69 17.52 10.50
CA LEU A 305 -10.97 17.28 9.82
C LEU A 305 -10.82 16.04 8.93
N TRP A 306 -11.83 15.18 8.95
CA TRP A 306 -11.85 13.95 8.16
C TRP A 306 -13.09 13.88 7.28
N VAL A 307 -12.89 13.52 6.01
CA VAL A 307 -13.94 13.31 5.02
C VAL A 307 -13.91 11.86 4.57
N ASP A 308 -15.05 11.17 4.65
CA ASP A 308 -15.27 9.88 4.03
C ASP A 308 -15.72 10.07 2.58
N CYS A 309 -14.87 9.67 1.65
CA CYS A 309 -15.11 9.73 0.21
C CYS A 309 -15.82 8.47 -0.35
N GLY A 310 -16.22 7.55 0.54
CA GLY A 310 -16.74 6.22 0.20
C GLY A 310 -15.64 5.24 -0.20
N ASN A 311 -16.00 3.96 -0.33
CA ASN A 311 -15.07 2.85 -0.59
C ASN A 311 -13.91 2.79 0.43
N SER A 312 -14.18 3.13 1.70
CA SER A 312 -13.16 3.18 2.76
C SER A 312 -12.01 4.17 2.48
N VAL A 313 -12.22 5.14 1.58
CA VAL A 313 -11.25 6.22 1.33
C VAL A 313 -11.56 7.39 2.24
N TYR A 314 -10.69 7.65 3.22
CA TYR A 314 -10.80 8.81 4.10
C TYR A 314 -9.67 9.82 3.82
N MET A 315 -10.04 11.10 3.81
CA MET A 315 -9.14 12.23 3.60
C MET A 315 -9.03 13.05 4.88
N GLY A 316 -7.82 13.16 5.43
CA GLY A 316 -7.53 13.90 6.65
C GLY A 316 -6.82 15.22 6.37
N TYR A 317 -7.26 16.28 7.03
CA TYR A 317 -6.72 17.64 6.89
C TYR A 317 -6.38 18.21 8.27
N ALA A 318 -5.14 18.65 8.46
CA ALA A 318 -4.62 19.07 9.76
C ALA A 318 -3.86 20.41 9.74
N HIS A 319 -3.51 20.88 10.93
CA HIS A 319 -2.79 22.12 11.24
C HIS A 319 -3.54 23.43 10.93
N TRP A 320 -4.85 23.38 10.73
CA TRP A 320 -5.72 24.56 10.63
C TRP A 320 -6.15 25.09 12.00
N TYR A 321 -6.34 26.42 12.09
CA TYR A 321 -6.87 27.06 13.30
C TYR A 321 -8.39 26.94 13.38
N ALA A 322 -8.90 26.64 14.56
CA ALA A 322 -10.33 26.42 14.78
C ALA A 322 -11.20 27.62 14.39
N LYS A 323 -10.71 28.84 14.60
CA LYS A 323 -11.39 30.10 14.25
C LYS A 323 -11.56 30.31 12.74
N ASP A 324 -10.74 29.62 11.92
CA ASP A 324 -10.69 29.79 10.46
C ASP A 324 -11.37 28.62 9.71
N LEU A 325 -11.93 27.64 10.44
CA LEU A 325 -12.69 26.54 9.85
C LEU A 325 -13.97 27.07 9.21
N ASN A 326 -14.28 26.58 8.00
CA ASN A 326 -15.59 26.81 7.39
C ASN A 326 -16.71 26.34 8.33
N PRO A 327 -17.61 27.23 8.81
CA PRO A 327 -18.60 26.92 9.84
C PRO A 327 -19.67 25.90 9.40
N GLU A 328 -19.80 25.66 8.09
CA GLU A 328 -20.69 24.64 7.54
C GLU A 328 -20.14 23.21 7.71
N LEU A 329 -18.84 23.06 7.99
CA LEU A 329 -18.19 21.77 8.12
C LEU A 329 -18.38 21.21 9.53
N LYS A 330 -19.34 20.29 9.64
CA LYS A 330 -19.69 19.57 10.87
C LYS A 330 -19.80 18.09 10.58
N GLU A 331 -19.55 17.26 11.59
CA GLU A 331 -19.75 15.82 11.46
C GLU A 331 -21.15 15.49 10.95
N GLY A 332 -21.23 14.58 9.98
CA GLY A 332 -22.46 14.17 9.29
C GLY A 332 -22.82 14.99 8.05
N VAL A 333 -22.19 16.14 7.80
CA VAL A 333 -22.49 16.97 6.63
C VAL A 333 -21.86 16.38 5.37
N ARG A 334 -22.64 16.29 4.28
CA ARG A 334 -22.15 15.94 2.95
C ARG A 334 -21.61 17.18 2.25
N ILE A 335 -20.41 17.07 1.68
CA ILE A 335 -19.72 18.13 0.96
C ILE A 335 -19.26 17.65 -0.41
N GLY A 336 -18.96 18.59 -1.31
CA GLY A 336 -18.47 18.30 -2.65
C GLY A 336 -16.94 18.41 -2.76
N ALA A 337 -16.38 17.76 -3.76
CA ALA A 337 -15.02 17.98 -4.21
C ALA A 337 -14.86 19.46 -4.60
N GLY A 338 -13.91 20.13 -3.94
CA GLY A 338 -13.66 21.56 -4.07
C GLY A 338 -14.28 22.43 -2.99
N THR A 339 -15.05 21.87 -2.05
CA THR A 339 -15.56 22.64 -0.90
C THR A 339 -14.38 23.21 -0.08
N PRO A 340 -14.29 24.53 0.13
CA PRO A 340 -13.24 25.13 0.97
C PRO A 340 -13.33 24.61 2.41
N ILE A 341 -12.19 24.21 2.97
CA ILE A 341 -12.12 23.68 4.34
C ILE A 341 -11.62 24.73 5.32
N ALA A 342 -10.36 25.12 5.20
CA ALA A 342 -9.74 26.13 6.02
C ALA A 342 -8.48 26.69 5.34
N PRO A 343 -8.01 27.88 5.74
CA PRO A 343 -6.68 28.35 5.42
C PRO A 343 -5.60 27.44 6.01
N GLN A 344 -4.43 27.36 5.36
CA GLN A 344 -3.27 26.74 6.00
C GLN A 344 -2.97 27.43 7.32
N GLY A 345 -2.66 26.66 8.36
CA GLY A 345 -2.35 27.19 9.68
C GLY A 345 -1.00 26.73 10.18
N ASN A 346 -0.65 27.19 11.37
CA ASN A 346 0.48 26.67 12.15
C ASN A 346 -0.03 26.18 13.51
N GLN A 347 -1.15 25.46 13.49
CA GLN A 347 -1.85 24.99 14.67
C GLN A 347 -1.25 23.69 15.21
N GLY A 348 -1.19 23.55 16.54
CA GLY A 348 -0.76 22.33 17.20
C GLY A 348 0.74 22.06 17.04
N ASN A 349 1.13 20.77 17.02
CA ASN A 349 2.54 20.36 16.90
C ASN A 349 3.05 20.53 15.47
N SER A 350 3.43 21.75 15.13
CA SER A 350 3.87 22.13 13.78
C SER A 350 5.15 22.95 13.83
N SER A 351 6.06 22.73 12.88
CA SER A 351 7.29 23.51 12.73
C SER A 351 7.14 24.77 11.85
N GLY A 352 5.99 24.94 11.20
CA GLY A 352 5.72 26.05 10.28
C GLY A 352 4.33 25.99 9.68
N ALA A 353 3.90 27.04 8.98
CA ALA A 353 2.55 27.07 8.42
C ALA A 353 2.41 26.13 7.20
N HIS A 354 1.51 25.15 7.28
CA HIS A 354 1.24 24.18 6.21
C HIS A 354 -0.12 23.50 6.38
N LEU A 355 -0.57 22.82 5.32
CA LEU A 355 -1.57 21.76 5.39
C LEU A 355 -0.84 20.42 5.55
N HIS A 356 -1.17 19.67 6.60
CA HIS A 356 -0.88 18.24 6.62
C HIS A 356 -2.07 17.48 6.02
N PHE A 357 -1.82 16.78 4.91
CA PHE A 357 -2.82 16.03 4.16
C PHE A 357 -2.55 14.53 4.22
N GLN A 358 -3.52 13.78 4.72
CA GLN A 358 -3.44 12.33 4.91
C GLN A 358 -4.49 11.63 4.03
N VAL A 359 -4.09 10.53 3.40
CA VAL A 359 -5.01 9.61 2.71
C VAL A 359 -5.02 8.28 3.44
N SER A 360 -6.20 7.76 3.70
CA SER A 360 -6.44 6.40 4.15
C SER A 360 -7.29 5.69 3.14
N THR A 361 -6.92 4.48 2.75
CA THR A 361 -7.74 3.62 1.89
C THR A 361 -8.41 2.49 2.66
N SER A 362 -8.18 2.40 3.98
CA SER A 362 -8.64 1.32 4.87
C SER A 362 -9.84 1.67 5.74
N GLY A 363 -10.40 2.87 5.58
CA GLY A 363 -11.51 3.38 6.39
C GLY A 363 -11.09 3.69 7.83
N SER A 364 -9.81 3.99 8.03
CA SER A 364 -9.24 4.29 9.34
C SER A 364 -8.68 5.72 9.39
N MET A 365 -9.00 6.43 10.47
CA MET A 365 -8.43 7.75 10.79
C MET A 365 -7.13 7.66 11.63
N ALA A 366 -6.62 6.44 11.86
CA ALA A 366 -5.40 6.26 12.65
C ALA A 366 -4.16 6.77 11.92
N TYR A 367 -3.21 7.32 12.67
CA TYR A 367 -1.95 7.84 12.16
C TYR A 367 -0.87 6.74 12.18
N GLY A 368 -0.66 6.05 11.06
CA GLY A 368 0.26 4.90 10.99
C GLY A 368 0.48 4.33 9.59
N SER A 369 1.57 3.59 9.39
CA SER A 369 1.91 2.96 8.09
C SER A 369 0.86 1.96 7.61
N SER A 370 0.17 1.28 8.53
CA SER A 370 -0.83 0.26 8.23
C SER A 370 -2.20 0.86 7.87
N THR A 371 -2.41 2.15 8.15
CA THR A 371 -3.71 2.82 8.02
C THR A 371 -3.68 3.97 7.05
N THR A 372 -2.50 4.32 6.52
CA THR A 372 -2.30 5.44 5.61
C THR A 372 -1.71 5.00 4.30
N THR A 373 -1.84 5.88 3.33
CA THR A 373 -1.46 5.70 1.95
C THR A 373 -0.71 6.96 1.52
N ASP A 374 0.33 6.82 0.69
CA ASP A 374 1.03 7.97 0.11
C ASP A 374 0.06 8.85 -0.71
N PRO A 375 -0.23 10.08 -0.24
CA PRO A 375 -1.13 10.99 -0.94
C PRO A 375 -0.65 11.35 -2.35
N VAL A 376 0.66 11.42 -2.58
CA VAL A 376 1.23 11.78 -3.90
C VAL A 376 0.91 10.69 -4.91
N ALA A 377 1.25 9.44 -4.58
CA ALA A 377 1.00 8.30 -5.44
C ALA A 377 -0.51 8.07 -5.64
N TYR A 378 -1.30 8.21 -4.57
CA TYR A 378 -2.74 8.05 -4.61
C TYR A 378 -3.41 9.04 -5.56
N LEU A 379 -3.15 10.34 -5.39
CA LEU A 379 -3.74 11.38 -6.22
C LEU A 379 -3.22 11.31 -7.66
N ALA A 380 -1.95 10.97 -7.88
CA ALA A 380 -1.42 10.76 -9.23
C ALA A 380 -2.18 9.64 -9.97
N GLY A 381 -2.53 8.55 -9.27
CA GLY A 381 -3.38 7.48 -9.80
C GLY A 381 -4.81 7.92 -10.17
N LEU A 382 -5.25 9.06 -9.65
CA LEU A 382 -6.53 9.70 -9.98
C LEU A 382 -6.36 10.83 -11.02
N GLY A 383 -5.16 11.02 -11.58
CA GLY A 383 -4.87 12.08 -12.55
C GLY A 383 -4.60 13.46 -11.93
N ILE A 384 -4.40 13.52 -10.61
CA ILE A 384 -4.11 14.76 -9.87
C ILE A 384 -2.64 14.77 -9.46
N GLN A 385 -1.89 15.76 -9.94
CA GLN A 385 -0.48 15.93 -9.57
C GLN A 385 -0.34 16.93 -8.43
N LEU A 386 0.29 16.50 -7.34
CA LEU A 386 0.76 17.40 -6.29
C LEU A 386 2.12 18.02 -6.65
N PRO A 387 2.47 19.20 -6.11
CA PRO A 387 3.78 19.82 -6.30
C PRO A 387 4.93 18.88 -5.95
N ALA A 388 6.07 19.03 -6.63
CA ALA A 388 7.29 18.34 -6.24
C ALA A 388 7.76 18.81 -4.86
N ALA A 389 8.46 17.92 -4.13
CA ALA A 389 9.07 18.32 -2.86
C ALA A 389 10.19 19.32 -3.10
N SER A 390 10.18 20.37 -2.29
CA SER A 390 11.23 21.38 -2.21
C SER A 390 11.57 21.51 -0.73
N TYR A 391 12.80 21.13 -0.39
CA TYR A 391 13.28 21.10 1.00
C TYR A 391 14.01 22.37 1.37
#